data_AF-B5RTQ6-F1
#
_entry.id   AF-B5RTQ6-F1
#
_cell.length_a   1.000
_cell.length_b   1.000
_cell.length_c   1.000
_cell.angle_alpha   90.00
_cell.angle_beta   90.00
_cell.angle_gamma   90.00
#
_symmetry.space_group_name_H-M   'P 1'
#
loop_
_entity.id
_entity.type
_entity.pdbx_description
1 polymer ?
#
loop_
_entity_poly.entity_id
_entity_poly.type
_entity_poly.pdbx_seq_one_letter_code
_entity_poly.pdbx_strand_id
1 'polypeptide(L)'
;MICTADALVAISDRILKSIDELSKVEYNKKGRKYKFVNNHFQRVREEEKHLIIYPEDLSAKMGIISSYHILKNINGGIILEQFPDLCLSIIGVANQLEVNKWFEEENSSVVNYKNSKFDPLVSKDDAIVYSEGVTDDHVRRGLDIMVCSKLNFLHTDHHIGIKLDSHYIRHYVSEHFGPEALNNPDVLVALKSFVHWGNIKGILYKLDIPNINISDELRSNFAKFPDPPTDLKDNVYDRYPSGTSLYSLIRKAIDMLGDYKYSKLIHYPTDPLYDLDWIFNLCNDIENNPIRYHLRSTKKSLCIDPINLNELTQEHSTQIKNLLALISLVFNVFENTGGEFLLQNSKIPKLDDELIEKHLDYYHELCDVKDKITEYELKDWDANDIVLRLQKNESSIFNSVMEMRLKYIDNYE
;
A
#
# COMPACT_ATOMS: atom_id res chain seq x y z
N MET A 1 5.37 51.88 -43.58
CA MET A 1 6.75 51.40 -43.43
C MET A 1 6.85 50.88 -42.00
N ILE A 2 6.86 49.56 -41.80
CA ILE A 2 6.86 48.96 -40.44
C ILE A 2 8.27 49.14 -39.89
N CYS A 3 8.40 49.80 -38.74
CA CYS A 3 9.67 50.03 -38.08
C CYS A 3 10.19 48.71 -37.50
N THR A 4 11.50 48.49 -37.48
CA THR A 4 12.14 47.29 -36.91
C THR A 4 11.73 47.06 -35.44
N ALA A 5 11.41 48.14 -34.71
CA ALA A 5 10.88 48.08 -33.36
C ALA A 5 9.47 47.47 -33.30
N ASP A 6 8.59 47.79 -34.25
CA ASP A 6 7.23 47.24 -34.32
C ASP A 6 7.26 45.74 -34.62
N ALA A 7 8.23 45.30 -35.45
CA ALA A 7 8.45 43.87 -35.72
C ALA A 7 8.94 43.11 -34.47
N LEU A 8 9.80 43.72 -33.66
CA LEU A 8 10.28 43.14 -32.40
C LEU A 8 9.18 43.05 -31.34
N VAL A 9 8.32 44.07 -31.24
CA VAL A 9 7.16 44.06 -30.34
C VAL A 9 6.18 42.97 -30.78
N ALA A 10 5.87 42.87 -32.07
CA ALA A 10 4.98 41.83 -32.59
C ALA A 10 5.51 40.40 -32.39
N ILE A 11 6.83 40.19 -32.53
CA ILE A 11 7.46 38.89 -32.23
C ILE A 11 7.41 38.60 -30.73
N SER A 12 7.67 39.59 -29.88
CA SER A 12 7.60 39.44 -28.41
C SER A 12 6.18 39.10 -27.96
N ASP A 13 5.17 39.80 -28.47
CA ASP A 13 3.75 39.52 -28.20
C ASP A 13 3.33 38.13 -28.68
N ARG A 14 3.88 37.67 -29.81
CA ARG A 14 3.63 36.32 -30.33
C ARG A 14 4.29 35.25 -29.47
N ILE A 15 5.50 35.48 -28.98
CA ILE A 15 6.20 34.59 -28.03
C ILE A 15 5.42 34.54 -26.71
N LEU A 16 5.01 35.69 -26.18
CA LEU A 16 4.20 35.76 -24.95
C LEU A 16 2.85 35.05 -25.12
N LYS A 17 2.14 35.25 -26.24
CA LYS A 17 0.90 34.52 -26.55
C LYS A 17 1.12 33.01 -26.67
N SER A 18 2.22 32.58 -27.28
CA SER A 18 2.54 31.14 -27.35
C SER A 18 2.84 30.52 -25.98
N ILE A 19 3.41 31.30 -25.05
CA ILE A 19 3.64 30.88 -23.66
C ILE A 19 2.31 30.80 -22.89
N ASP A 20 1.40 31.75 -23.11
CA ASP A 20 0.04 31.71 -22.54
C ASP A 20 -0.80 30.56 -23.11
N GLU A 21 -0.67 30.24 -24.39
CA GLU A 21 -1.30 29.06 -25.00
C GLU A 21 -0.76 27.76 -24.42
N LEU A 22 0.55 27.68 -24.13
CA LEU A 22 1.14 26.53 -23.44
C LEU A 22 0.55 26.33 -22.05
N SER A 23 0.24 27.41 -21.31
CA SER A 23 -0.43 27.31 -20.00
C SER A 23 -1.84 26.70 -20.05
N LYS A 24 -2.47 26.67 -21.24
CA LYS A 24 -3.77 26.04 -21.50
C LYS A 24 -3.63 24.59 -21.96
N VAL A 25 -2.42 24.10 -22.21
CA VAL A 25 -2.18 22.71 -22.59
C VAL A 25 -2.43 21.81 -21.38
N GLU A 26 -3.55 21.10 -21.45
CA GLU A 26 -3.97 20.10 -20.49
C GLU A 26 -3.88 18.72 -21.16
N TYR A 27 -3.36 17.73 -20.44
CA TYR A 27 -3.42 16.35 -20.91
C TYR A 27 -3.68 15.39 -19.77
N ASN A 28 -4.30 14.26 -20.09
CA ASN A 28 -4.61 13.21 -19.15
C ASN A 28 -3.59 12.07 -19.28
N LYS A 29 -2.93 11.72 -18.18
CA LYS A 29 -2.02 10.56 -18.10
C LYS A 29 -2.42 9.68 -16.94
N LYS A 30 -2.75 8.41 -17.22
CA LYS A 30 -3.22 7.43 -16.22
C LYS A 30 -4.38 7.97 -15.36
N GLY A 31 -5.36 8.63 -15.98
CA GLY A 31 -6.53 9.20 -15.31
C GLY A 31 -6.24 10.41 -14.42
N ARG A 32 -5.08 11.06 -14.58
CA ARG A 32 -4.71 12.28 -13.84
C ARG A 32 -4.53 13.42 -14.83
N LYS A 33 -5.13 14.57 -14.50
CA LYS A 33 -5.03 15.79 -15.27
C LYS A 33 -3.73 16.53 -14.95
N TYR A 34 -2.99 16.90 -15.99
CA TYR A 34 -1.77 17.69 -15.88
C TYR A 34 -1.92 18.97 -16.70
N LYS A 35 -1.45 20.08 -16.15
CA LYS A 35 -1.44 21.39 -16.79
C LYS A 35 -0.02 21.91 -16.82
N PHE A 36 0.36 22.55 -17.93
CA PHE A 36 1.68 23.13 -18.06
C PHE A 36 1.75 24.43 -17.25
N VAL A 37 2.58 24.45 -16.20
CA VAL A 37 2.77 25.60 -15.30
C VAL A 37 4.25 25.70 -14.95
N ASN A 38 4.85 26.89 -15.10
CA ASN A 38 6.27 27.14 -14.81
C ASN A 38 7.22 26.18 -15.54
N ASN A 39 7.06 26.04 -16.86
CA ASN A 39 7.86 25.18 -17.74
C ASN A 39 7.83 23.67 -17.43
N HIS A 40 6.90 23.22 -16.58
CA HIS A 40 6.72 21.82 -16.24
C HIS A 40 5.25 21.44 -16.24
N PHE A 41 4.93 20.19 -16.57
CA PHE A 41 3.57 19.69 -16.38
C PHE A 41 3.34 19.37 -14.91
N GLN A 42 2.51 20.17 -14.26
CA GLN A 42 2.10 19.97 -12.88
C GLN A 42 0.75 19.26 -12.85
N ARG A 43 0.58 18.36 -11.89
CA ARG A 43 -0.71 17.67 -11.70
C ARG A 43 -1.73 18.70 -11.20
N VAL A 44 -2.85 18.82 -11.90
CA VAL A 44 -4.00 19.57 -11.40
C VAL A 44 -4.64 18.74 -10.30
N ARG A 45 -4.71 19.29 -9.09
CA ARG A 45 -5.53 18.69 -8.02
C ARG A 45 -6.98 19.05 -8.34
N GLU A 46 -7.81 18.04 -8.56
CA GLU A 46 -9.24 18.21 -8.81
C GLU A 46 -9.90 18.58 -7.48
N GLU A 47 -9.93 19.87 -7.14
CA GLU A 47 -10.61 20.39 -5.94
C GLU A 47 -12.08 19.97 -5.88
N GLU A 48 -12.71 19.69 -7.04
CA GLU A 48 -14.07 19.14 -7.18
C GLU A 48 -14.28 17.78 -6.49
N LYS A 49 -13.21 17.09 -6.06
CA LYS A 49 -13.28 15.80 -5.32
C LYS A 49 -12.93 15.95 -3.84
N HIS A 50 -12.51 17.14 -3.41
CA HIS A 50 -12.23 17.41 -2.02
C HIS A 50 -13.53 17.67 -1.27
N LEU A 51 -13.64 17.14 -0.05
CA LEU A 51 -14.76 17.45 0.81
C LEU A 51 -14.61 18.88 1.33
N ILE A 52 -15.59 19.72 1.06
CA ILE A 52 -15.66 21.07 1.59
C ILE A 52 -16.44 21.01 2.90
N ILE A 53 -15.85 21.59 3.96
CA ILE A 53 -16.43 21.60 5.31
C ILE A 53 -16.38 23.00 5.89
N TYR A 54 -17.19 23.26 6.90
CA TYR A 54 -17.16 24.49 7.67
C TYR A 54 -17.28 24.22 9.18
N PRO A 55 -16.20 23.71 9.81
CA PRO A 55 -16.22 23.30 11.21
C PRO A 55 -16.53 24.44 12.19
N GLU A 56 -16.40 25.70 11.76
CA GLU A 56 -16.78 26.87 12.56
C GLU A 56 -18.30 27.13 12.60
N ASP A 57 -19.07 26.60 11.66
CA ASP A 57 -20.54 26.68 11.65
C ASP A 57 -21.17 25.37 11.16
N LEU A 58 -21.38 24.44 12.10
CA LEU A 58 -22.01 23.15 11.83
C LEU A 58 -23.48 23.26 11.39
N SER A 59 -24.14 24.41 11.62
CA SER A 59 -25.52 24.61 11.18
C SER A 59 -25.63 24.72 9.66
N ALA A 60 -24.54 25.09 8.99
CA ALA A 60 -24.44 25.14 7.53
C ALA A 60 -24.45 23.75 6.88
N LYS A 61 -24.13 22.68 7.63
CA LYS A 61 -24.09 21.28 7.15
C LYS A 61 -23.23 21.12 5.88
N MET A 62 -22.07 21.77 5.85
CA MET A 62 -21.28 21.90 4.63
C MET A 62 -20.77 20.55 4.13
N GLY A 63 -20.38 19.64 5.03
CA GLY A 63 -19.95 18.29 4.67
C GLY A 63 -21.05 17.48 3.97
N ILE A 64 -22.31 17.64 4.37
CA ILE A 64 -23.46 17.01 3.70
C ILE A 64 -23.63 17.56 2.29
N ILE A 65 -23.69 18.89 2.17
CA ILE A 65 -23.92 19.57 0.89
C ILE A 65 -22.79 19.25 -0.10
N SER A 66 -21.54 19.33 0.35
CA SER A 66 -20.36 19.04 -0.47
C SER A 66 -20.30 17.59 -0.91
N SER A 67 -20.49 16.62 0.00
CA SER A 67 -20.45 15.20 -0.36
C SER A 67 -21.56 14.81 -1.34
N TYR A 68 -22.78 15.30 -1.13
CA TYR A 68 -23.88 15.12 -2.09
C TYR A 68 -23.55 15.72 -3.45
N HIS A 69 -23.01 16.94 -3.49
CA HIS A 69 -22.62 17.59 -4.74
C HIS A 69 -21.58 16.78 -5.52
N ILE A 70 -20.57 16.24 -4.82
CA ILE A 70 -19.56 15.36 -5.43
C ILE A 70 -20.22 14.13 -6.04
N LEU A 71 -21.15 13.48 -5.33
CA LEU A 71 -21.86 12.30 -5.80
C LEU A 71 -22.79 12.62 -6.99
N LYS A 72 -23.49 13.76 -6.95
CA LYS A 72 -24.37 14.24 -8.03
C LYS A 72 -23.60 14.51 -9.34
N ASN A 73 -22.32 14.87 -9.25
CA ASN A 73 -21.49 15.08 -10.43
C ASN A 73 -20.93 13.78 -11.03
N ILE A 74 -20.99 12.66 -10.30
CA ILE A 74 -20.59 11.36 -10.83
C ILE A 74 -21.68 10.88 -11.78
N ASN A 75 -21.34 10.82 -13.07
CA ASN A 75 -22.23 10.34 -14.14
C ASN A 75 -23.63 11.01 -14.11
N GLY A 76 -23.66 12.32 -13.85
CA GLY A 76 -24.90 13.10 -13.77
C GLY A 76 -25.83 12.73 -12.61
N GLY A 77 -25.34 12.03 -11.60
CA GLY A 77 -26.07 11.72 -10.38
C GLY A 77 -26.79 10.37 -10.41
N ILE A 78 -26.64 9.58 -11.47
CA ILE A 78 -27.24 8.25 -11.61
C ILE A 78 -26.89 7.33 -10.43
N ILE A 79 -25.69 7.48 -9.85
CA ILE A 79 -25.26 6.71 -8.68
C ILE A 79 -26.17 6.91 -7.45
N LEU A 80 -26.77 8.09 -7.28
CA LEU A 80 -27.66 8.42 -6.16
C LEU A 80 -28.96 7.59 -6.21
N GLU A 81 -29.35 7.12 -7.40
CA GLU A 81 -30.53 6.29 -7.63
C GLU A 81 -30.17 4.80 -7.66
N GLN A 82 -29.03 4.43 -8.25
CA GLN A 82 -28.60 3.03 -8.38
C GLN A 82 -28.03 2.45 -7.08
N PHE A 83 -27.31 3.27 -6.30
CA PHE A 83 -26.65 2.86 -5.07
C PHE A 83 -26.97 3.83 -3.92
N PRO A 84 -28.25 3.99 -3.55
CA PRO A 84 -28.67 5.00 -2.57
C PRO A 84 -28.02 4.78 -1.20
N ASP A 85 -27.95 3.54 -0.71
CA ASP A 85 -27.36 3.22 0.59
C ASP A 85 -25.87 3.56 0.67
N LEU A 86 -25.13 3.36 -0.43
CA LEU A 86 -23.72 3.77 -0.53
C LEU A 86 -23.60 5.29 -0.44
N CYS A 87 -24.41 6.01 -1.20
CA CYS A 87 -24.41 7.46 -1.22
C CYS A 87 -24.80 8.05 0.15
N LEU A 88 -25.83 7.52 0.80
CA LEU A 88 -26.24 7.88 2.15
C LEU A 88 -25.14 7.58 3.18
N SER A 89 -24.41 6.47 3.03
CA SER A 89 -23.26 6.13 3.88
C SER A 89 -22.13 7.13 3.73
N ILE A 90 -21.78 7.51 2.49
CA ILE A 90 -20.75 8.53 2.20
C ILE A 90 -21.14 9.88 2.79
N ILE A 91 -22.39 10.31 2.60
CA ILE A 91 -22.90 11.60 3.12
C ILE A 91 -22.94 11.60 4.65
N GLY A 92 -23.43 10.52 5.26
CA GLY A 92 -23.49 10.37 6.71
C GLY A 92 -22.11 10.46 7.34
N VAL A 93 -21.12 9.77 6.77
CA VAL A 93 -19.73 9.85 7.24
C VAL A 93 -19.14 11.24 6.99
N ALA A 94 -19.40 11.89 5.87
CA ALA A 94 -18.92 13.25 5.60
C ALA A 94 -19.38 14.24 6.68
N ASN A 95 -20.63 14.13 7.14
CA ASN A 95 -21.13 14.90 8.27
C ASN A 95 -20.37 14.59 9.58
N GLN A 96 -20.11 13.31 9.87
CA GLN A 96 -19.35 12.92 11.06
C GLN A 96 -17.89 13.39 11.04
N LEU A 97 -17.25 13.40 9.85
CA LEU A 97 -15.90 13.93 9.68
C LEU A 97 -15.85 15.42 10.06
N GLU A 98 -16.82 16.20 9.60
CA GLU A 98 -16.94 17.63 9.91
C GLU A 98 -17.21 17.87 11.41
N VAL A 99 -18.23 17.21 11.95
CA VAL A 99 -18.69 17.39 13.35
C VAL A 99 -17.60 16.99 14.36
N ASN A 100 -16.93 15.86 14.14
CA ASN A 100 -15.95 15.33 15.09
C ASN A 100 -14.50 15.68 14.73
N LYS A 101 -14.29 16.45 13.65
CA LYS A 101 -12.95 16.83 13.17
C LYS A 101 -12.04 15.64 12.89
N TRP A 102 -12.56 14.59 12.27
CA TRP A 102 -11.81 13.37 11.91
C TRP A 102 -11.02 13.52 10.58
N PHE A 103 -10.48 14.70 10.33
CA PHE A 103 -9.71 15.06 9.13
C PHE A 103 -8.44 15.85 9.50
N GLU A 104 -7.56 16.08 8.54
CA GLU A 104 -6.47 17.07 8.67
C GLU A 104 -6.15 17.71 7.31
N GLU A 105 -5.72 18.97 7.30
CA GLU A 105 -5.45 19.70 6.05
C GLU A 105 -4.27 19.12 5.25
N GLU A 106 -3.29 18.52 5.93
CA GLU A 106 -2.05 18.07 5.29
C GLU A 106 -2.21 16.77 4.49
N ASN A 107 -2.94 15.79 5.04
CA ASN A 107 -3.05 14.45 4.44
C ASN A 107 -4.48 14.02 4.09
N SER A 108 -5.52 14.75 4.51
CA SER A 108 -6.88 14.53 4.03
C SER A 108 -7.19 15.42 2.82
N SER A 109 -8.04 14.93 1.93
CA SER A 109 -8.61 15.70 0.83
C SER A 109 -9.82 16.51 1.31
N VAL A 110 -9.56 17.44 2.24
CA VAL A 110 -10.58 18.29 2.88
C VAL A 110 -10.18 19.75 2.75
N VAL A 111 -11.14 20.63 2.47
CA VAL A 111 -10.92 22.07 2.30
C VAL A 111 -11.92 22.84 3.15
N ASN A 112 -11.45 23.83 3.91
CA ASN A 112 -12.36 24.73 4.63
C ASN A 112 -13.13 25.60 3.62
N TYR A 113 -14.44 25.75 3.82
CA TYR A 113 -15.33 26.54 2.96
C TYR A 113 -14.81 27.95 2.66
N LYS A 114 -14.21 28.63 3.65
CA LYS A 114 -13.62 29.97 3.48
C LYS A 114 -12.49 30.02 2.44
N ASN A 115 -11.83 28.89 2.22
CA ASN A 115 -10.70 28.74 1.30
C ASN A 115 -11.09 28.03 0.00
N SER A 116 -12.34 27.60 -0.14
CA SER A 116 -12.82 26.88 -1.31
C SER A 116 -12.97 27.82 -2.51
N LYS A 117 -12.51 27.39 -3.68
CA LYS A 117 -12.80 28.05 -4.97
C LYS A 117 -14.09 27.55 -5.61
N PHE A 118 -14.65 26.48 -5.06
CA PHE A 118 -15.85 25.84 -5.54
C PHE A 118 -17.00 26.06 -4.55
N ASP A 119 -18.17 26.43 -5.06
CA ASP A 119 -19.36 26.64 -4.24
C ASP A 119 -20.31 25.43 -4.32
N PRO A 120 -20.35 24.55 -3.29
CA PRO A 120 -21.23 23.38 -3.31
C PRO A 120 -22.70 23.76 -3.03
N LEU A 121 -23.00 25.01 -2.65
CA LEU A 121 -24.35 25.45 -2.27
C LEU A 121 -25.38 25.35 -3.39
N VAL A 122 -24.94 25.24 -4.65
CA VAL A 122 -25.82 24.99 -5.81
C VAL A 122 -26.65 23.71 -5.68
N SER A 123 -26.22 22.76 -4.84
CA SER A 123 -26.92 21.49 -4.57
C SER A 123 -27.52 21.42 -3.16
N LYS A 124 -27.64 22.55 -2.45
CA LYS A 124 -28.05 22.59 -1.05
C LYS A 124 -29.41 21.94 -0.79
N ASP A 125 -30.45 22.37 -1.48
CA ASP A 125 -31.82 21.92 -1.16
C ASP A 125 -31.98 20.42 -1.40
N ASP A 126 -31.51 19.93 -2.55
CA ASP A 126 -31.47 18.49 -2.86
C ASP A 126 -30.66 17.71 -1.83
N ALA A 127 -29.49 18.21 -1.43
CA ALA A 127 -28.61 17.54 -0.48
C ALA A 127 -29.26 17.38 0.89
N ILE A 128 -29.95 18.43 1.37
CA ILE A 128 -30.63 18.40 2.65
C ILE A 128 -31.75 17.35 2.63
N VAL A 129 -32.60 17.37 1.60
CA VAL A 129 -33.68 16.39 1.45
C VAL A 129 -33.13 14.96 1.35
N TYR A 130 -32.13 14.74 0.51
CA TYR A 130 -31.52 13.41 0.35
C TYR A 130 -30.91 12.90 1.66
N SER A 131 -30.28 13.79 2.44
CA SER A 131 -29.64 13.44 3.70
C SER A 131 -30.62 13.02 4.81
N GLU A 132 -31.92 13.27 4.67
CA GLU A 132 -32.93 12.81 5.64
C GLU A 132 -33.02 11.28 5.71
N GLY A 133 -32.56 10.58 4.66
CA GLY A 133 -32.46 9.11 4.65
C GLY A 133 -31.23 8.54 5.38
N VAL A 134 -30.31 9.38 5.87
CA VAL A 134 -29.12 8.91 6.58
C VAL A 134 -29.52 8.28 7.91
N THR A 135 -29.01 7.07 8.16
CA THR A 135 -29.24 6.31 9.40
C THR A 135 -27.90 6.04 10.09
N ASP A 136 -27.92 5.64 11.36
CA ASP A 136 -26.70 5.24 12.07
C ASP A 136 -26.01 4.04 11.42
N ASP A 137 -26.79 3.13 10.81
CA ASP A 137 -26.23 2.00 10.09
C ASP A 137 -25.51 2.43 8.80
N HIS A 138 -26.03 3.43 8.09
CA HIS A 138 -25.31 4.06 6.96
C HIS A 138 -23.97 4.63 7.40
N VAL A 139 -23.94 5.35 8.53
CA VAL A 139 -22.69 5.89 9.09
C VAL A 139 -21.72 4.76 9.41
N ARG A 140 -22.17 3.70 10.09
CA ARG A 140 -21.34 2.53 10.44
C ARG A 140 -20.74 1.88 9.18
N ARG A 141 -21.56 1.54 8.18
CA ARG A 141 -21.12 0.92 6.93
C ARG A 141 -20.10 1.80 6.20
N GLY A 142 -20.32 3.12 6.16
CA GLY A 142 -19.37 4.06 5.55
C GLY A 142 -18.03 4.11 6.29
N LEU A 143 -18.06 4.07 7.63
CA LEU A 143 -16.84 4.04 8.45
C LEU A 143 -16.07 2.73 8.25
N ASP A 144 -16.74 1.58 8.14
CA ASP A 144 -16.10 0.29 7.84
C ASP A 144 -15.29 0.39 6.53
N ILE A 145 -15.87 0.95 5.47
CA ILE A 145 -15.16 1.17 4.19
C ILE A 145 -13.97 2.11 4.36
N MET A 146 -14.13 3.18 5.15
CA MET A 146 -13.06 4.13 5.39
C MET A 146 -11.90 3.47 6.14
N VAL A 147 -12.17 2.66 7.17
CA VAL A 147 -11.17 1.86 7.90
C VAL A 147 -10.48 0.88 6.96
N CYS A 148 -11.25 0.08 6.21
CA CYS A 148 -10.71 -0.87 5.23
C CYS A 148 -9.76 -0.18 4.23
N SER A 149 -10.09 1.04 3.81
CA SER A 149 -9.24 1.81 2.90
C SER A 149 -7.90 2.23 3.53
N LYS A 150 -7.87 2.52 4.83
CA LYS A 150 -6.63 2.90 5.53
C LYS A 150 -5.76 1.69 5.80
N LEU A 151 -6.38 0.55 6.12
CA LEU A 151 -5.70 -0.74 6.20
C LEU A 151 -5.11 -1.15 4.84
N ASN A 152 -5.87 -1.00 3.76
CA ASN A 152 -5.33 -1.23 2.41
C ASN A 152 -4.19 -0.26 2.07
N PHE A 153 -4.25 1.00 2.52
CA PHE A 153 -3.14 1.93 2.39
C PHE A 153 -1.89 1.43 3.11
N LEU A 154 -2.03 0.92 4.34
CA LEU A 154 -0.92 0.34 5.09
C LEU A 154 -0.21 -0.76 4.29
N HIS A 155 -0.95 -1.64 3.61
CA HIS A 155 -0.34 -2.76 2.88
C HIS A 155 0.09 -2.42 1.44
N THR A 156 -0.51 -1.41 0.79
CA THR A 156 -0.36 -1.18 -0.66
C THR A 156 0.04 0.23 -1.09
N ASP A 157 0.19 1.20 -0.17
CA ASP A 157 0.33 2.65 -0.46
C ASP A 157 -0.88 3.27 -1.20
N HIS A 158 -1.95 2.50 -1.41
CA HIS A 158 -3.18 2.97 -2.03
C HIS A 158 -4.37 2.77 -1.10
N HIS A 159 -5.19 3.80 -0.94
CA HIS A 159 -6.44 3.64 -0.18
C HIS A 159 -7.39 2.73 -0.97
N ILE A 160 -7.57 3.04 -2.26
CA ILE A 160 -8.23 2.21 -3.26
C ILE A 160 -7.40 2.27 -4.55
N GLY A 161 -7.17 1.10 -5.16
CA GLY A 161 -6.37 0.94 -6.38
C GLY A 161 -7.12 1.29 -7.67
N ILE A 162 -6.74 0.71 -8.80
CA ILE A 162 -7.49 0.87 -10.06
C ILE A 162 -8.85 0.17 -9.98
N LYS A 163 -8.97 -0.85 -9.14
CA LYS A 163 -10.17 -1.60 -8.79
C LYS A 163 -10.16 -1.92 -7.28
N LEU A 164 -11.25 -2.49 -6.78
CA LEU A 164 -11.33 -2.98 -5.40
C LEU A 164 -10.59 -4.33 -5.31
N ASP A 165 -9.32 -4.27 -4.90
CA ASP A 165 -8.40 -5.42 -4.89
C ASP A 165 -8.17 -6.02 -3.50
N SER A 166 -8.36 -5.23 -2.44
CA SER A 166 -8.22 -5.72 -1.07
C SER A 166 -9.37 -6.67 -0.71
N HIS A 167 -9.05 -7.79 -0.07
CA HIS A 167 -10.01 -8.78 0.41
C HIS A 167 -11.12 -8.12 1.25
N TYR A 168 -10.74 -7.33 2.26
CA TYR A 168 -11.69 -6.70 3.18
C TYR A 168 -12.54 -5.62 2.51
N ILE A 169 -11.93 -4.75 1.70
CA ILE A 169 -12.73 -3.75 0.95
C ILE A 169 -13.77 -4.44 0.07
N ARG A 170 -13.40 -5.53 -0.62
CA ARG A 170 -14.36 -6.29 -1.45
C ARG A 170 -15.44 -6.94 -0.60
N HIS A 171 -15.07 -7.55 0.53
CA HIS A 171 -16.01 -8.17 1.44
C HIS A 171 -17.05 -7.16 1.94
N TYR A 172 -16.60 -6.06 2.56
CA TYR A 172 -17.48 -5.04 3.12
C TYR A 172 -18.29 -4.30 2.05
N VAL A 173 -17.73 -3.99 0.87
CA VAL A 173 -18.53 -3.37 -0.21
C VAL A 173 -19.62 -4.33 -0.69
N SER A 174 -19.30 -5.61 -0.88
CA SER A 174 -20.26 -6.60 -1.35
C SER A 174 -21.35 -6.88 -0.31
N GLU A 175 -20.99 -6.92 0.96
CA GLU A 175 -21.92 -7.15 2.07
C GLU A 175 -22.86 -5.96 2.26
N HIS A 176 -22.31 -4.74 2.25
CA HIS A 176 -23.08 -3.53 2.58
C HIS A 176 -23.90 -2.99 1.41
N PHE A 177 -23.44 -3.18 0.17
CA PHE A 177 -24.00 -2.50 -1.02
C PHE A 177 -24.21 -3.45 -2.23
N GLY A 178 -24.05 -4.76 -2.05
CA GLY A 178 -24.30 -5.77 -3.08
C GLY A 178 -23.09 -6.06 -3.98
N PRO A 179 -23.03 -7.28 -4.57
CA PRO A 179 -21.92 -7.71 -5.43
C PRO A 179 -21.76 -6.87 -6.71
N GLU A 180 -22.84 -6.27 -7.21
CA GLU A 180 -22.85 -5.38 -8.36
C GLU A 180 -22.04 -4.09 -8.13
N ALA A 181 -21.94 -3.63 -6.87
CA ALA A 181 -21.14 -2.47 -6.50
C ALA A 181 -19.63 -2.70 -6.73
N LEU A 182 -19.17 -3.96 -6.68
CA LEU A 182 -17.74 -4.29 -6.79
C LEU A 182 -17.12 -3.94 -8.13
N ASN A 183 -17.92 -3.98 -9.19
CA ASN A 183 -17.46 -3.80 -10.56
C ASN A 183 -18.04 -2.54 -11.21
N ASN A 184 -18.82 -1.75 -10.47
CA ASN A 184 -19.42 -0.54 -10.99
C ASN A 184 -18.38 0.63 -10.99
N PRO A 185 -18.13 1.26 -12.15
CA PRO A 185 -17.17 2.36 -12.25
C PRO A 185 -17.53 3.59 -11.40
N ASP A 186 -18.82 3.92 -11.27
CA ASP A 186 -19.29 5.09 -10.53
C ASP A 186 -19.08 4.89 -9.02
N VAL A 187 -19.36 3.67 -8.52
CA VAL A 187 -19.04 3.27 -7.13
C VAL A 187 -17.55 3.42 -6.86
N LEU A 188 -16.69 2.94 -7.76
CA LEU A 188 -15.24 3.06 -7.60
C LEU A 188 -14.79 4.54 -7.57
N VAL A 189 -15.38 5.41 -8.40
CA VAL A 189 -15.08 6.85 -8.40
C VAL A 189 -15.53 7.50 -7.10
N ALA A 190 -16.74 7.20 -6.63
CA ALA A 190 -17.29 7.71 -5.38
C ALA A 190 -16.40 7.31 -4.19
N LEU A 191 -16.07 6.03 -4.08
CA LEU A 191 -15.22 5.51 -3.02
C LEU A 191 -13.81 6.12 -3.07
N LYS A 192 -13.21 6.28 -4.25
CA LYS A 192 -11.89 6.94 -4.38
C LYS A 192 -11.87 8.36 -3.86
N SER A 193 -12.93 9.13 -4.08
CA SER A 193 -13.05 10.47 -3.50
C SER A 193 -13.22 10.39 -1.98
N PHE A 194 -14.21 9.61 -1.54
CA PHE A 194 -14.61 9.45 -0.14
C PHE A 194 -13.47 9.04 0.80
N VAL A 195 -12.71 8.00 0.45
CA VAL A 195 -11.69 7.42 1.35
C VAL A 195 -10.55 8.37 1.68
N HIS A 196 -10.34 9.43 0.89
CA HIS A 196 -9.29 10.41 1.14
C HIS A 196 -9.71 11.51 2.12
N TRP A 197 -10.98 11.61 2.50
CA TRP A 197 -11.45 12.66 3.41
C TRP A 197 -11.07 12.38 4.88
N GLY A 198 -11.08 11.12 5.30
CA GLY A 198 -10.73 10.74 6.68
C GLY A 198 -9.24 10.81 6.98
N ASN A 199 -8.89 11.26 8.19
CA ASN A 199 -7.52 11.36 8.69
C ASN A 199 -6.86 9.97 8.74
N ILE A 200 -5.72 9.80 8.07
CA ILE A 200 -5.00 8.53 8.04
C ILE A 200 -4.45 8.13 9.41
N LYS A 201 -3.82 9.05 10.15
CA LYS A 201 -3.17 8.77 11.44
C LYS A 201 -4.21 8.39 12.50
N GLY A 202 -5.31 9.12 12.58
CA GLY A 202 -6.39 8.84 13.53
C GLY A 202 -7.04 7.47 13.31
N ILE A 203 -7.27 7.08 12.06
CA ILE A 203 -7.86 5.77 11.75
C ILE A 203 -6.85 4.63 11.99
N LEU A 204 -5.58 4.80 11.60
CA LEU A 204 -4.54 3.81 11.90
C LEU A 204 -4.32 3.65 13.42
N TYR A 205 -4.44 4.73 14.19
CA TYR A 205 -4.44 4.69 15.65
C TYR A 205 -5.63 3.87 16.21
N LYS A 206 -6.82 4.00 15.62
CA LYS A 206 -8.00 3.20 16.02
C LYS A 206 -7.92 1.73 15.59
N LEU A 207 -7.05 1.40 14.64
CA LEU A 207 -6.68 0.03 14.28
C LEU A 207 -5.59 -0.55 15.21
N ASP A 208 -5.29 0.13 16.32
CA ASP A 208 -4.30 -0.30 17.33
C ASP A 208 -2.88 -0.49 16.77
N ILE A 209 -2.54 0.24 15.69
CA ILE A 209 -1.18 0.26 15.15
C ILE A 209 -0.27 1.03 16.12
N PRO A 210 0.86 0.45 16.54
CA PRO A 210 1.75 1.09 17.51
C PRO A 210 2.47 2.31 16.92
N ASN A 211 2.90 3.22 17.80
CA ASN A 211 3.82 4.32 17.49
C ASN A 211 3.36 5.28 16.37
N ILE A 212 2.05 5.38 16.11
CA ILE A 212 1.48 6.42 15.24
C ILE A 212 1.79 7.80 15.85
N ASN A 213 2.30 8.70 15.02
CA ASN A 213 2.52 10.09 15.39
C ASN A 213 1.19 10.86 15.46
N ILE A 214 0.48 10.75 16.58
CA ILE A 214 -0.83 11.39 16.80
C ILE A 214 -0.72 12.49 17.87
N SER A 215 -1.23 13.69 17.57
CA SER A 215 -1.31 14.78 18.54
C SER A 215 -2.41 14.53 19.59
N ASP A 216 -2.29 15.15 20.76
CA ASP A 216 -3.31 15.03 21.82
C ASP A 216 -4.69 15.53 21.37
N GLU A 217 -4.72 16.60 20.57
CA GLU A 217 -5.96 17.10 19.97
C GLU A 217 -6.60 16.05 19.05
N LEU A 218 -5.83 15.44 18.16
CA LEU A 218 -6.34 14.44 17.23
C LEU A 218 -6.78 13.17 17.98
N ARG A 219 -6.06 12.77 19.04
CA ARG A 219 -6.45 11.68 19.93
C ARG A 219 -7.79 11.96 20.63
N SER A 220 -7.98 13.19 21.11
CA SER A 220 -9.24 13.64 21.73
C SER A 220 -10.40 13.60 20.73
N ASN A 221 -10.20 14.10 19.51
CA ASN A 221 -11.20 14.05 18.44
C ASN A 221 -11.58 12.61 18.09
N PHE A 222 -10.60 11.70 18.00
CA PHE A 222 -10.81 10.28 17.70
C PHE A 222 -11.30 9.45 18.89
N ALA A 223 -11.43 10.02 20.10
CA ALA A 223 -12.00 9.30 21.25
C ALA A 223 -13.45 8.87 21.00
N LYS A 224 -14.19 9.64 20.19
CA LYS A 224 -15.58 9.34 19.77
C LYS A 224 -15.67 8.49 18.50
N PHE A 225 -14.53 8.18 17.87
CA PHE A 225 -14.53 7.33 16.68
C PHE A 225 -14.92 5.91 17.09
N PRO A 226 -15.91 5.27 16.43
CA PRO A 226 -16.32 3.89 16.75
C PRO A 226 -15.13 2.93 16.68
N ASP A 227 -15.13 1.91 17.53
CA ASP A 227 -14.07 0.91 17.46
C ASP A 227 -14.19 0.09 16.17
N PRO A 228 -13.10 -0.06 15.39
CA PRO A 228 -13.10 -0.90 14.21
C PRO A 228 -13.47 -2.36 14.53
N PRO A 229 -14.12 -3.06 13.60
CA PRO A 229 -14.29 -4.51 13.65
C PRO A 229 -12.99 -5.25 13.97
N THR A 230 -13.07 -6.30 14.79
CA THR A 230 -11.91 -7.06 15.28
C THR A 230 -11.11 -7.69 14.15
N ASP A 231 -11.78 -8.22 13.12
CA ASP A 231 -11.15 -8.80 11.94
C ASP A 231 -10.29 -7.79 11.17
N LEU A 232 -10.66 -6.51 11.16
CA LEU A 232 -9.84 -5.44 10.57
C LEU A 232 -8.63 -5.08 11.42
N LYS A 233 -8.74 -5.19 12.75
CA LYS A 233 -7.62 -4.98 13.67
C LYS A 233 -6.60 -6.11 13.55
N ASP A 234 -7.07 -7.35 13.53
CA ASP A 234 -6.22 -8.53 13.37
C ASP A 234 -5.49 -8.49 12.02
N ASN A 235 -6.17 -8.04 10.96
CA ASN A 235 -5.59 -7.96 9.62
C ASN A 235 -4.43 -6.95 9.48
N VAL A 236 -4.20 -6.07 10.45
CA VAL A 236 -3.00 -5.21 10.47
C VAL A 236 -1.73 -6.05 10.28
N TYR A 237 -1.67 -7.21 10.93
CA TYR A 237 -0.47 -8.06 11.01
C TYR A 237 -0.43 -9.19 9.98
N ASP A 238 -1.53 -9.45 9.27
CA ASP A 238 -1.57 -10.47 8.19
C ASP A 238 -0.62 -10.16 7.03
N ARG A 239 -0.27 -8.88 6.85
CA ARG A 239 0.57 -8.41 5.74
C ARG A 239 1.53 -7.34 6.18
N TYR A 240 2.73 -7.47 5.63
CA TYR A 240 3.77 -6.47 5.74
C TYR A 240 3.34 -5.12 5.16
N PRO A 241 3.80 -3.99 5.74
CA PRO A 241 3.47 -2.66 5.26
C PRO A 241 4.07 -2.40 3.87
N SER A 242 3.44 -1.50 3.12
CA SER A 242 3.87 -1.14 1.77
C SER A 242 5.32 -0.69 1.73
N GLY A 243 6.06 -1.18 0.74
CA GLY A 243 7.49 -0.91 0.55
C GLY A 243 8.42 -1.97 1.14
N THR A 244 7.93 -2.88 1.99
CA THR A 244 8.78 -3.89 2.67
C THR A 244 8.71 -5.29 2.03
N SER A 245 7.99 -5.46 0.92
CA SER A 245 7.75 -6.75 0.25
C SER A 245 9.02 -7.46 -0.26
N LEU A 246 10.16 -6.79 -0.29
CA LEU A 246 11.45 -7.42 -0.61
C LEU A 246 11.97 -8.24 0.58
N TYR A 247 11.85 -7.72 1.79
CA TYR A 247 12.36 -8.35 3.00
C TYR A 247 11.52 -9.57 3.38
N SER A 248 10.20 -9.44 3.34
CA SER A 248 9.30 -10.58 3.57
C SER A 248 9.43 -11.68 2.51
N LEU A 249 9.77 -11.32 1.26
CA LEU A 249 10.08 -12.31 0.22
C LEU A 249 11.32 -13.12 0.58
N ILE A 250 12.40 -12.45 1.02
CA ILE A 250 13.65 -13.12 1.42
C ILE A 250 13.38 -14.03 2.62
N ARG A 251 12.76 -13.51 3.70
CA ARG A 251 12.43 -14.31 4.89
C ARG A 251 11.60 -15.54 4.53
N LYS A 252 10.51 -15.35 3.78
CA LYS A 252 9.63 -16.44 3.34
C LYS A 252 10.35 -17.49 2.49
N ALA A 253 11.19 -17.05 1.55
CA ALA A 253 11.96 -17.96 0.70
C ALA A 253 12.97 -18.78 1.52
N ILE A 254 13.68 -18.14 2.45
CA ILE A 254 14.62 -18.79 3.36
C ILE A 254 13.90 -19.78 4.29
N ASP A 255 12.73 -19.42 4.83
CA ASP A 255 11.90 -20.32 5.61
C ASP A 255 11.49 -21.57 4.82
N MET A 256 11.02 -21.39 3.57
CA MET A 256 10.68 -22.51 2.69
C MET A 256 11.89 -23.40 2.38
N LEU A 257 13.07 -22.80 2.19
CA LEU A 257 14.30 -23.56 2.02
C LEU A 257 14.69 -24.34 3.28
N GLY A 258 14.41 -23.81 4.48
CA GLY A 258 14.57 -24.53 5.74
C GLY A 258 13.65 -25.74 5.85
N ASP A 259 12.39 -25.60 5.41
CA ASP A 259 11.37 -26.66 5.45
C ASP A 259 11.55 -27.74 4.38
N TYR A 260 12.41 -27.51 3.38
CA TYR A 260 12.69 -28.50 2.35
C TYR A 260 13.29 -29.79 2.94
N LYS A 261 12.80 -30.95 2.51
CA LYS A 261 13.20 -32.27 3.04
C LYS A 261 14.72 -32.55 3.02
N TYR A 262 15.47 -31.94 2.09
CA TYR A 262 16.93 -32.09 2.00
C TYR A 262 17.71 -30.84 2.43
N SER A 263 17.07 -29.89 3.12
CA SER A 263 17.71 -28.64 3.58
C SER A 263 18.92 -28.85 4.51
N LYS A 264 19.02 -30.02 5.16
CA LYS A 264 20.17 -30.45 5.95
C LYS A 264 21.41 -30.82 5.12
N LEU A 265 21.23 -31.11 3.83
CA LEU A 265 22.32 -31.47 2.91
C LEU A 265 22.87 -30.28 2.15
N ILE A 266 22.12 -29.19 2.08
CA ILE A 266 22.50 -27.99 1.34
C ILE A 266 23.31 -27.08 2.28
N HIS A 267 24.55 -26.79 1.90
CA HIS A 267 25.42 -25.89 2.66
C HIS A 267 24.87 -24.47 2.68
N TYR A 268 24.85 -23.84 3.86
CA TYR A 268 24.59 -22.42 4.00
C TYR A 268 25.93 -21.65 4.00
N PRO A 269 26.14 -20.68 3.09
CA PRO A 269 27.38 -19.91 3.05
C PRO A 269 27.65 -19.18 4.37
N THR A 270 28.87 -19.26 4.89
CA THR A 270 29.26 -18.65 6.19
C THR A 270 29.81 -17.24 6.08
N ASP A 271 29.82 -16.65 4.87
CA ASP A 271 30.28 -15.28 4.65
C ASP A 271 29.29 -14.28 5.30
N PRO A 272 29.77 -13.20 5.97
CA PRO A 272 28.92 -12.18 6.59
C PRO A 272 27.85 -11.58 5.67
N LEU A 273 28.04 -11.63 4.35
CA LEU A 273 27.07 -11.16 3.36
C LEU A 273 25.80 -12.04 3.28
N TYR A 274 25.83 -13.24 3.86
CA TYR A 274 24.69 -14.15 3.98
C TYR A 274 24.19 -14.25 5.43
N ASP A 275 24.60 -13.36 6.33
CA ASP A 275 24.06 -13.36 7.69
C ASP A 275 22.52 -13.24 7.67
N LEU A 276 21.83 -14.18 8.31
CA LEU A 276 20.37 -14.17 8.41
C LEU A 276 19.87 -13.27 9.55
N ASP A 277 20.74 -12.96 10.53
CA ASP A 277 20.27 -12.31 11.74
C ASP A 277 19.69 -10.92 11.46
N TRP A 278 20.35 -10.14 10.61
CA TRP A 278 19.87 -8.80 10.28
C TRP A 278 18.51 -8.81 9.55
N ILE A 279 18.26 -9.78 8.65
CA ILE A 279 17.01 -9.81 7.86
C ILE A 279 15.86 -10.34 8.71
N PHE A 280 16.10 -11.35 9.56
CA PHE A 280 15.10 -11.82 10.50
C PHE A 280 14.80 -10.77 11.57
N ASN A 281 15.81 -10.10 12.12
CA ASN A 281 15.63 -8.98 13.04
C ASN A 281 14.83 -7.85 12.39
N LEU A 282 15.17 -7.47 11.15
CA LEU A 282 14.44 -6.43 10.42
C LEU A 282 12.97 -6.82 10.20
N CYS A 283 12.71 -8.06 9.80
CA CYS A 283 11.35 -8.57 9.64
C CYS A 283 10.56 -8.57 10.96
N ASN A 284 11.19 -8.98 12.06
CA ASN A 284 10.63 -8.90 13.40
C ASN A 284 10.33 -7.44 13.81
N ASP A 285 11.23 -6.51 13.53
CA ASP A 285 11.03 -5.08 13.81
C ASP A 285 9.87 -4.49 12.99
N ILE A 286 9.71 -4.93 11.73
CA ILE A 286 8.60 -4.54 10.87
C ILE A 286 7.27 -5.07 11.41
N GLU A 287 7.21 -6.32 11.87
CA GLU A 287 6.01 -6.93 12.44
C GLU A 287 5.57 -6.22 13.73
N ASN A 288 6.54 -5.86 14.59
CA ASN A 288 6.28 -5.16 15.85
C ASN A 288 5.98 -3.66 15.68
N ASN A 289 6.43 -3.02 14.59
CA ASN A 289 6.18 -1.60 14.33
C ASN A 289 6.02 -1.30 12.83
N PRO A 290 4.90 -1.75 12.22
CA PRO A 290 4.73 -1.70 10.77
C PRO A 290 4.68 -0.28 10.22
N ILE A 291 4.17 0.70 10.99
CA ILE A 291 4.06 2.08 10.51
C ILE A 291 5.43 2.72 10.30
N ARG A 292 6.43 2.35 11.11
CA ARG A 292 7.80 2.88 11.02
C ARG A 292 8.44 2.57 9.68
N TYR A 293 8.12 1.42 9.09
CA TYR A 293 8.66 0.92 7.83
C TYR A 293 7.70 1.10 6.64
N HIS A 294 6.61 1.83 6.80
CA HIS A 294 5.72 2.13 5.67
C HIS A 294 6.38 3.10 4.68
N LEU A 295 6.23 2.86 3.36
CA LEU A 295 6.82 3.68 2.28
C LEU A 295 6.55 5.19 2.40
N ARG A 296 5.44 5.58 3.03
CA ARG A 296 5.04 6.98 3.24
C ARG A 296 5.32 7.51 4.63
N SER A 297 5.94 6.73 5.51
CA SER A 297 6.09 7.08 6.92
C SER A 297 6.79 8.42 7.10
N THR A 298 7.95 8.62 6.46
CA THR A 298 8.69 9.89 6.47
C THR A 298 7.89 11.02 5.81
N LYS A 299 7.34 10.78 4.61
CA LYS A 299 6.68 11.84 3.82
C LYS A 299 5.38 12.35 4.45
N LYS A 300 4.63 11.48 5.11
CA LYS A 300 3.34 11.79 5.74
C LYS A 300 3.45 11.99 7.26
N SER A 301 4.65 11.92 7.83
CA SER A 301 4.88 11.99 9.27
C SER A 301 3.97 11.01 10.03
N LEU A 302 3.93 9.75 9.58
CA LEU A 302 3.05 8.73 10.17
C LEU A 302 3.58 8.22 11.52
N CYS A 303 4.89 8.31 11.72
CA CYS A 303 5.62 7.87 12.90
C CYS A 303 6.61 8.96 13.32
N ILE A 304 7.02 8.98 14.59
CA ILE A 304 7.97 9.97 15.13
C ILE A 304 9.39 9.70 14.61
N ASP A 305 9.76 8.42 14.49
CA ASP A 305 11.09 7.95 14.08
C ASP A 305 11.02 7.04 12.83
N PRO A 306 10.52 7.54 11.69
CA PRO A 306 10.29 6.71 10.51
C PRO A 306 11.60 6.24 9.88
N ILE A 307 11.62 5.01 9.38
CA ILE A 307 12.77 4.46 8.63
C ILE A 307 12.65 4.87 7.16
N ASN A 308 13.75 5.39 6.62
CA ASN A 308 13.87 5.63 5.18
C ASN A 308 14.21 4.32 4.46
N LEU A 309 13.20 3.73 3.81
CA LEU A 309 13.37 2.46 3.09
C LEU A 309 14.43 2.50 1.97
N ASN A 310 14.66 3.67 1.36
CA ASN A 310 15.69 3.79 0.32
C ASN A 310 17.09 3.69 0.92
N GLU A 311 17.32 4.35 2.05
CA GLU A 311 18.59 4.28 2.79
C GLU A 311 18.83 2.87 3.30
N LEU A 312 17.80 2.25 3.92
CA LEU A 312 17.86 0.86 4.37
C LEU A 312 18.19 -0.12 3.24
N THR A 313 17.58 0.06 2.06
CA THR A 313 17.86 -0.77 0.88
C THR A 313 19.28 -0.56 0.37
N GLN A 314 19.80 0.68 0.42
CA GLN A 314 21.17 0.98 -0.01
C GLN A 314 22.20 0.37 0.94
N GLU A 315 21.98 0.52 2.25
CA GLU A 315 22.82 -0.01 3.31
C GLU A 315 23.01 -1.53 3.19
N HIS A 316 21.92 -2.28 2.98
CA HIS A 316 21.95 -3.74 2.88
C HIS A 316 21.95 -4.27 1.43
N SER A 317 22.24 -3.41 0.45
CA SER A 317 22.08 -3.75 -0.97
C SER A 317 22.87 -4.98 -1.41
N THR A 318 24.06 -5.19 -0.82
CA THR A 318 24.92 -6.33 -1.14
C THR A 318 24.39 -7.61 -0.49
N GLN A 319 24.02 -7.58 0.80
CA GLN A 319 23.42 -8.73 1.49
C GLN A 319 22.14 -9.18 0.81
N ILE A 320 21.25 -8.23 0.48
CA ILE A 320 20.00 -8.50 -0.26
C ILE A 320 20.28 -9.24 -1.57
N LYS A 321 21.22 -8.75 -2.38
CA LYS A 321 21.55 -9.38 -3.66
C LYS A 321 22.10 -10.79 -3.49
N ASN A 322 22.95 -11.01 -2.51
CA ASN A 322 23.56 -12.32 -2.25
C ASN A 322 22.53 -13.33 -1.70
N LEU A 323 21.65 -12.91 -0.80
CA LEU A 323 20.55 -13.77 -0.33
C LEU A 323 19.59 -14.13 -1.47
N LEU A 324 19.22 -13.18 -2.33
CA LEU A 324 18.38 -13.46 -3.49
C LEU A 324 19.07 -14.37 -4.52
N ALA A 325 20.38 -14.23 -4.71
CA ALA A 325 21.18 -15.13 -5.54
C ALA A 325 21.18 -16.56 -4.97
N LEU A 326 21.44 -16.70 -3.66
CA LEU A 326 21.36 -17.98 -2.94
C LEU A 326 19.99 -18.63 -3.13
N ILE A 327 18.91 -17.89 -2.88
CA ILE A 327 17.53 -18.35 -3.06
C ILE A 327 17.31 -18.85 -4.50
N SER A 328 17.74 -18.07 -5.49
CA SER A 328 17.58 -18.42 -6.91
C SER A 328 18.34 -19.71 -7.26
N LEU A 329 19.61 -19.80 -6.88
CA LEU A 329 20.44 -20.98 -7.16
C LEU A 329 19.81 -22.24 -6.56
N VAL A 330 19.40 -22.19 -5.29
CA VAL A 330 18.87 -23.37 -4.60
C VAL A 330 17.51 -23.79 -5.17
N PHE A 331 16.57 -22.86 -5.37
CA PHE A 331 15.25 -23.20 -5.93
C PHE A 331 15.30 -23.66 -7.40
N ASN A 332 16.30 -23.27 -8.18
CA ASN A 332 16.44 -23.75 -9.56
C ASN A 332 17.18 -25.09 -9.65
N VAL A 333 18.10 -25.38 -8.73
CA VAL A 333 18.83 -26.66 -8.72
C VAL A 333 17.95 -27.77 -8.16
N PHE A 334 17.28 -27.55 -7.03
CA PHE A 334 16.47 -28.57 -6.34
C PHE A 334 15.01 -28.51 -6.75
N GLU A 335 14.39 -29.67 -6.93
CA GLU A 335 12.97 -29.80 -7.27
C GLU A 335 12.12 -30.04 -6.02
N ASN A 336 10.86 -29.61 -6.08
CA ASN A 336 9.84 -29.79 -5.03
C ASN A 336 10.26 -29.21 -3.67
N THR A 337 10.92 -28.06 -3.70
CA THR A 337 11.21 -27.21 -2.54
C THR A 337 9.95 -26.54 -1.98
N GLY A 338 8.89 -26.45 -2.79
CA GLY A 338 7.67 -25.72 -2.44
C GLY A 338 7.77 -24.21 -2.67
N GLY A 339 8.94 -23.71 -3.04
CA GLY A 339 9.22 -22.30 -3.30
C GLY A 339 9.31 -21.92 -4.77
N GLU A 340 9.14 -22.86 -5.71
CA GLU A 340 9.32 -22.64 -7.16
C GLU A 340 8.42 -21.51 -7.69
N PHE A 341 7.23 -21.35 -7.12
CA PHE A 341 6.32 -20.25 -7.49
C PHE A 341 6.89 -18.87 -7.18
N LEU A 342 7.81 -18.76 -6.21
CA LEU A 342 8.47 -17.49 -5.87
C LEU A 342 9.42 -17.02 -6.98
N LEU A 343 9.96 -17.93 -7.80
CA LEU A 343 10.84 -17.59 -8.94
C LEU A 343 10.13 -16.75 -10.02
N GLN A 344 8.79 -16.68 -9.99
CA GLN A 344 8.02 -15.75 -10.84
C GLN A 344 8.16 -14.28 -10.42
N ASN A 345 8.66 -14.02 -9.20
CA ASN A 345 8.88 -12.68 -8.70
C ASN A 345 10.13 -12.06 -9.33
N SER A 346 9.97 -10.91 -9.99
CA SER A 346 11.04 -10.22 -10.71
C SER A 346 12.20 -9.74 -9.83
N LYS A 347 12.07 -9.77 -8.50
CA LYS A 347 13.15 -9.45 -7.55
C LYS A 347 14.14 -10.60 -7.40
N ILE A 348 13.71 -11.85 -7.58
CA ILE A 348 14.62 -12.99 -7.54
C ILE A 348 15.34 -13.05 -8.90
N PRO A 349 16.68 -13.02 -8.93
CA PRO A 349 17.43 -13.10 -10.18
C PRO A 349 17.10 -14.41 -10.90
N LYS A 350 17.03 -14.38 -12.22
CA LYS A 350 16.88 -15.61 -13.01
C LYS A 350 18.18 -16.41 -12.94
N LEU A 351 18.07 -17.73 -13.01
CA LEU A 351 19.24 -18.56 -13.23
C LEU A 351 19.68 -18.39 -14.69
N ASP A 352 20.78 -17.68 -14.89
CA ASP A 352 21.45 -17.48 -16.17
C ASP A 352 22.96 -17.74 -16.04
N ASP A 353 23.66 -17.75 -17.19
CA ASP A 353 25.10 -18.04 -17.23
C ASP A 353 25.91 -17.05 -16.39
N GLU A 354 25.47 -15.78 -16.29
CA GLU A 354 26.14 -14.74 -15.49
C GLU A 354 26.03 -15.04 -13.99
N LEU A 355 24.83 -15.40 -13.50
CA LEU A 355 24.64 -15.78 -12.10
C LEU A 355 25.42 -17.05 -11.75
N ILE A 356 25.44 -18.04 -12.65
CA ILE A 356 26.20 -19.27 -12.47
C ILE A 356 27.70 -18.97 -12.42
N GLU A 357 28.24 -18.22 -13.38
CA GLU A 357 29.66 -17.88 -13.42
C GLU A 357 30.11 -17.14 -12.15
N LYS A 358 29.28 -16.21 -11.66
CA LYS A 358 29.56 -15.46 -10.43
C LYS A 358 29.60 -16.33 -9.17
N HIS A 359 28.83 -17.42 -9.15
CA HIS A 359 28.70 -18.32 -7.99
C HIS A 359 29.09 -19.76 -8.34
N LEU A 360 30.08 -19.94 -9.23
CA LEU A 360 30.37 -21.21 -9.90
C LEU A 360 30.65 -22.36 -8.93
N ASP A 361 31.51 -22.14 -7.94
CA ASP A 361 31.90 -23.16 -6.96
C ASP A 361 30.69 -23.64 -6.15
N TYR A 362 29.87 -22.70 -5.69
CA TYR A 362 28.66 -23.01 -4.93
C TYR A 362 27.62 -23.71 -5.81
N TYR A 363 27.43 -23.27 -7.06
CA TYR A 363 26.52 -23.92 -8.00
C TYR A 363 26.92 -25.37 -8.29
N HIS A 364 28.22 -25.64 -8.51
CA HIS A 364 28.71 -27.01 -8.67
C HIS A 364 28.50 -27.86 -7.42
N GLU A 365 28.70 -27.30 -6.22
CA GLU A 365 28.39 -27.98 -4.97
C GLU A 365 26.90 -28.38 -4.89
N LEU A 366 25.99 -27.47 -5.26
CA LEU A 366 24.56 -27.77 -5.28
C LEU A 366 24.22 -28.89 -6.27
N CYS A 367 24.79 -28.87 -7.48
CA CYS A 367 24.62 -29.93 -8.47
C CYS A 367 25.15 -31.28 -7.96
N ASP A 368 26.33 -31.31 -7.35
CA ASP A 368 26.91 -32.52 -6.76
C ASP A 368 26.03 -33.12 -5.65
N VAL A 369 25.39 -32.27 -4.85
CA VAL A 369 24.44 -32.70 -3.82
C VAL A 369 23.15 -33.23 -4.47
N LYS A 370 22.61 -32.53 -5.47
CA LYS A 370 21.43 -32.96 -6.23
C LYS A 370 21.63 -34.33 -6.88
N ASP A 371 22.77 -34.53 -7.54
CA ASP A 371 23.08 -35.78 -8.24
C ASP A 371 23.16 -36.96 -7.27
N LYS A 372 23.78 -36.76 -6.10
CA LYS A 372 23.82 -37.77 -5.04
C LYS A 372 22.44 -38.08 -4.49
N ILE A 373 21.61 -37.06 -4.23
CA ILE A 373 20.22 -37.26 -3.77
C ILE A 373 19.46 -38.09 -4.80
N THR A 374 19.54 -37.70 -6.07
CA THR A 374 18.87 -38.40 -7.18
C THR A 374 19.32 -39.86 -7.28
N GLU A 375 20.62 -40.14 -7.10
CA GLU A 375 21.16 -41.50 -7.09
C GLU A 375 20.52 -42.40 -6.02
N TYR A 376 20.25 -41.85 -4.83
CA TYR A 376 19.60 -42.60 -3.74
C TYR A 376 18.08 -42.66 -3.90
N GLU A 377 17.43 -41.59 -4.38
CA GLU A 377 15.99 -41.61 -4.69
C GLU A 377 15.68 -42.67 -5.76
N LEU A 378 16.54 -42.83 -6.77
CA LEU A 378 16.42 -43.90 -7.78
C LEU A 378 16.59 -45.33 -7.22
N LYS A 379 17.12 -45.45 -5.99
CA LYS A 379 17.23 -46.73 -5.25
C LYS A 379 16.09 -46.90 -4.24
N ASP A 380 15.05 -46.07 -4.31
CA ASP A 380 13.91 -46.03 -3.39
C ASP A 380 14.29 -45.79 -1.92
N TRP A 381 15.37 -45.06 -1.67
CA TRP A 381 15.71 -44.64 -0.30
C TRP A 381 14.76 -43.54 0.18
N ASP A 382 14.41 -43.59 1.46
CA ASP A 382 13.63 -42.51 2.06
C ASP A 382 14.47 -41.26 2.33
N ALA A 383 13.80 -40.12 2.46
CA ALA A 383 14.49 -38.84 2.59
C ALA A 383 15.34 -38.74 3.87
N ASN A 384 14.92 -39.36 4.98
CA ASN A 384 15.65 -39.31 6.24
C ASN A 384 16.93 -40.16 6.16
N ASP A 385 16.86 -41.33 5.54
CA ASP A 385 18.00 -42.22 5.29
C ASP A 385 19.03 -41.54 4.37
N ILE A 386 18.56 -40.87 3.31
CA ILE A 386 19.42 -40.07 2.42
C ILE A 386 20.13 -38.97 3.20
N VAL A 387 19.39 -38.21 4.03
CA VAL A 387 19.97 -37.16 4.87
C VAL A 387 21.01 -37.75 5.81
N LEU A 388 20.69 -38.79 6.58
CA LEU A 388 21.62 -39.43 7.52
C LEU A 388 22.89 -39.95 6.83
N ARG A 389 22.76 -40.45 5.60
CA ARG A 389 23.88 -40.98 4.83
C ARG A 389 24.80 -39.90 4.26
N LEU A 390 24.21 -38.81 3.76
CA LEU A 390 24.91 -37.76 3.02
C LEU A 390 25.32 -36.56 3.89
N GLN A 391 24.76 -36.41 5.09
CA GLN A 391 25.04 -35.29 5.96
C GLN A 391 26.52 -35.27 6.34
N LYS A 392 27.22 -34.24 5.86
CA LYS A 392 28.63 -33.95 6.17
C LYS A 392 28.83 -32.53 6.70
N ASN A 393 27.81 -31.67 6.56
CA ASN A 393 27.91 -30.24 6.80
C ASN A 393 27.27 -29.88 8.15
N GLU A 394 28.05 -29.24 9.02
CA GLU A 394 27.54 -28.66 10.27
C GLU A 394 26.80 -27.33 10.01
N SER A 395 27.12 -26.62 8.92
CA SER A 395 26.48 -25.37 8.51
C SER A 395 25.56 -25.58 7.30
N SER A 396 24.38 -26.17 7.53
CA SER A 396 23.36 -26.38 6.50
C SER A 396 22.28 -25.29 6.53
N ILE A 397 21.52 -25.14 5.44
CA ILE A 397 20.34 -24.25 5.39
C ILE A 397 19.42 -24.53 6.57
N PHE A 398 19.12 -25.81 6.84
CA PHE A 398 18.28 -26.20 7.97
C PHE A 398 18.74 -25.58 9.30
N ASN A 399 20.03 -25.73 9.65
CA ASN A 399 20.56 -25.29 10.93
C ASN A 399 20.47 -23.76 11.05
N SER A 400 20.86 -23.03 10.01
CA SER A 400 20.81 -21.56 9.98
C SER A 400 19.37 -21.04 10.11
N VAL A 401 18.39 -21.68 9.46
CA VAL A 401 16.98 -21.27 9.56
C VAL A 401 16.41 -21.63 10.94
N MET A 402 16.68 -22.83 11.47
CA MET A 402 16.19 -23.22 12.79
C MET A 402 16.75 -22.34 13.91
N GLU A 403 18.00 -21.90 13.81
CA GLU A 403 18.59 -20.94 14.74
C GLU A 403 17.81 -19.63 14.77
N MET A 404 17.45 -19.11 13.59
CA MET A 404 16.63 -17.89 13.49
C MET A 404 15.20 -18.10 14.01
N ARG A 405 14.56 -19.23 13.69
CA ARG A 405 13.21 -19.53 14.21
C ARG A 405 13.18 -19.64 15.73
N LEU A 406 14.22 -20.23 16.33
CA LEU A 406 14.36 -20.29 17.79
C LEU A 406 14.59 -18.89 18.39
N LYS A 407 15.38 -18.05 17.71
CA LYS A 407 15.65 -16.67 18.16
C LYS A 407 14.41 -15.77 18.10
N TYR A 408 13.56 -15.96 17.08
CA TYR A 408 12.36 -15.15 16.83
C TYR A 408 11.08 -16.00 16.95
N ILE A 409 11.00 -16.85 17.98
CA ILE A 409 9.93 -17.84 18.14
C ILE A 409 8.53 -17.21 18.20
N ASP A 410 8.42 -16.02 18.79
CA ASP A 410 7.17 -15.25 18.91
C ASP A 410 6.54 -14.92 17.54
N ASN A 411 7.30 -14.97 16.45
CA ASN A 411 6.76 -14.74 15.10
C ASN A 411 6.21 -16.02 14.43
N TYR A 412 6.32 -17.18 15.09
CA TYR A 412 5.88 -18.48 14.59
C TYR A 412 4.80 -19.13 15.46
N GLU A 413 4.45 -18.53 16.60
CA GLU A 413 3.31 -18.85 17.47
C GLU A 413 2.09 -17.97 17.15
#